data_AF-A0A7C7J121-F1
#
_entry.id   AF-A0A7C7J121-F1
#
_cell.length_a   1.000
_cell.length_b   1.000
_cell.length_c   1.000
_cell.angle_alpha   90.00
_cell.angle_beta   90.00
_cell.angle_gamma   90.00
#
_symmetry.space_group_name_H-M   'P 1'
#
loop_
_entity.id
_entity.type
_entity.pdbx_description
1 polymer ?
#
loop_
_entity_poly.entity_id
_entity_poly.type
_entity_poly.pdbx_seq_one_letter_code
_entity_poly.pdbx_strand_id
1 'polypeptide(L)'
;SWIEDGNTITRAAVVVAFGFPSLVVLEEVIARRPTSFPYVPGYLSFRELPAVLDALKQLTVTPDLLLCDGQGIAHPRRFGIAAHLGVLTDLPSIGVAKPILVGTHDDVLEERGAWRLLRHREECVGAAVRTRIKTRLIYVSVGHRISLEAAIDYVMRCTTKYRLPETTRYADKLASSR
;
A
#
# COMPACT_ATOMS: atom_id res chain seq x y z
N SER A 1 -7.84 -7.62 -3.54
CA SER A 1 -8.13 -9.07 -3.71
C SER A 1 -9.62 -9.27 -4.02
N TRP A 2 -9.95 -10.11 -5.00
CA TRP A 2 -11.33 -10.51 -5.33
C TRP A 2 -11.58 -11.99 -4.97
N ILE A 3 -12.85 -12.37 -4.82
CA ILE A 3 -13.33 -13.72 -4.49
C ILE A 3 -14.18 -14.21 -5.67
N GLU A 4 -13.79 -15.32 -6.29
CA GLU A 4 -14.61 -16.04 -7.29
C GLU A 4 -15.07 -17.40 -6.76
N ASP A 5 -16.19 -17.86 -7.34
CA ASP A 5 -17.12 -18.93 -6.97
C ASP A 5 -16.59 -20.26 -6.42
N GLY A 6 -17.48 -20.95 -5.67
CA GLY A 6 -17.48 -22.41 -5.57
C GLY A 6 -16.44 -23.02 -4.63
N ASN A 7 -16.54 -22.73 -3.33
CA ASN A 7 -15.93 -23.47 -2.22
C ASN A 7 -14.38 -23.56 -2.15
N THR A 8 -13.65 -22.84 -3.00
CA THR A 8 -12.20 -22.63 -2.86
C THR A 8 -11.87 -21.16 -3.13
N ILE A 9 -11.82 -20.35 -2.07
CA ILE A 9 -11.62 -18.88 -2.18
C ILE A 9 -10.24 -18.61 -2.80
N THR A 10 -10.20 -18.30 -4.10
CA THR A 10 -8.97 -17.93 -4.80
C THR A 10 -8.69 -16.45 -4.59
N ARG A 11 -7.46 -16.11 -4.19
CA ARG A 11 -7.00 -14.74 -4.00
C ARG A 11 -6.10 -14.33 -5.14
N ALA A 12 -6.46 -13.24 -5.81
CA ALA A 12 -5.61 -12.58 -6.80
C ALA A 12 -4.82 -11.44 -6.17
N ALA A 13 -3.52 -11.39 -6.44
CA ALA A 13 -2.65 -10.25 -6.21
C ALA A 13 -2.18 -9.69 -7.56
N VAL A 14 -2.18 -8.37 -7.68
CA VAL A 14 -1.66 -7.66 -8.86
C VAL A 14 -0.44 -6.88 -8.41
N VAL A 15 0.68 -7.10 -9.08
CA VAL A 15 1.90 -6.32 -8.89
C VAL A 15 2.22 -5.65 -10.21
N VAL A 16 2.46 -4.36 -10.15
CA VAL A 16 2.79 -3.55 -11.33
C VAL A 16 4.09 -2.83 -11.06
N ALA A 17 5.09 -3.08 -11.90
CA ALA A 17 6.36 -2.38 -11.88
C ALA A 17 6.25 -1.12 -12.75
N PHE A 18 6.76 -0.01 -12.23
CA PHE A 18 6.75 1.28 -12.92
C PHE A 18 8.17 1.82 -13.05
N GLY A 19 8.46 2.47 -14.17
CA GLY A 19 9.61 3.36 -14.27
C GLY A 19 9.37 4.61 -13.45
N PHE A 20 10.38 5.07 -12.72
CA PHE A 20 10.31 6.29 -11.93
C PHE A 20 11.37 7.28 -12.43
N PRO A 21 11.06 8.58 -12.61
CA PRO A 21 9.82 9.28 -12.22
C PRO A 21 8.71 9.29 -13.28
N SER A 22 8.89 8.62 -14.43
CA SER A 22 7.93 8.68 -15.55
C SER A 22 6.57 8.05 -15.26
N LEU A 23 6.50 7.14 -14.29
CA LEU A 23 5.33 6.33 -13.94
C LEU A 23 4.77 5.55 -15.13
N VAL A 24 5.64 5.18 -16.07
CA VAL A 24 5.30 4.28 -17.18
C VAL A 24 5.32 2.85 -16.65
N VAL A 25 4.27 2.09 -16.93
CA VAL A 25 4.20 0.66 -16.59
C VAL A 25 5.28 -0.08 -17.36
N LEU A 26 6.12 -0.82 -16.64
CA LEU A 26 7.16 -1.69 -17.21
C LEU A 26 6.69 -3.13 -17.29
N GLU A 27 5.99 -3.60 -16.26
CA GLU A 27 5.56 -4.99 -16.14
C GLU A 27 4.33 -5.11 -15.25
N GLU A 28 3.44 -6.06 -15.58
CA GLU A 28 2.23 -6.37 -14.82
C GLU A 28 2.16 -7.88 -14.59
N VAL A 29 1.99 -8.30 -13.34
CA VAL A 29 1.85 -9.70 -12.97
C VAL A 29 0.60 -9.89 -12.11
N ILE A 30 -0.13 -10.97 -12.39
CA ILE A 30 -1.27 -11.41 -11.60
C ILE A 30 -1.01 -12.82 -11.11
N ALA A 31 -0.90 -13.01 -9.80
CA ALA A 31 -0.83 -14.33 -9.19
C ALA A 31 -2.15 -14.67 -8.51
N ARG A 32 -2.57 -15.93 -8.64
CA ARG A 32 -3.77 -16.48 -8.00
C ARG A 32 -3.39 -17.63 -7.08
N ARG A 33 -3.91 -17.63 -5.86
CA ARG A 33 -3.65 -18.70 -4.89
C ARG A 33 -4.90 -19.05 -4.07
N PRO A 34 -5.15 -20.33 -3.76
CA PRO A 34 -6.17 -20.72 -2.79
C PRO A 34 -5.92 -20.07 -1.43
N THR A 35 -6.99 -19.62 -0.76
CA THR A 35 -6.91 -19.07 0.59
C THR A 35 -6.57 -20.19 1.58
N SER A 36 -5.40 -20.11 2.22
CA SER A 36 -4.97 -21.07 3.24
C SER A 36 -5.14 -20.58 4.68
N PHE A 37 -5.61 -19.34 4.90
CA PHE A 37 -5.72 -18.73 6.24
C PHE A 37 -7.12 -18.11 6.48
N PRO A 38 -7.75 -18.36 7.65
CA PRO A 38 -9.11 -17.90 7.96
C PRO A 38 -9.19 -16.37 8.09
N TYR A 39 -10.40 -15.80 7.98
CA TYR A 39 -10.61 -14.38 8.21
C TYR A 39 -10.50 -14.06 9.70
N VAL A 40 -9.39 -13.43 10.09
CA VAL A 40 -9.19 -12.89 11.44
C VAL A 40 -8.88 -11.39 11.30
N PRO A 41 -9.70 -10.48 11.89
CA PRO A 41 -9.44 -9.05 11.87
C PRO A 41 -8.02 -8.72 12.36
N GLY A 42 -7.29 -7.90 11.60
CA GLY A 42 -5.90 -7.54 11.89
C GLY A 42 -4.84 -8.55 11.39
N TYR A 43 -5.24 -9.63 10.71
CA TYR A 43 -4.33 -10.61 10.08
C TYR A 43 -4.51 -10.68 8.55
N LEU A 44 -5.00 -9.60 7.94
CA LEU A 44 -5.25 -9.54 6.49
C LEU A 44 -3.99 -9.84 5.67
N SER A 45 -2.83 -9.35 6.13
CA SER A 45 -1.54 -9.56 5.47
C SER A 45 -1.21 -11.05 5.31
N PHE A 46 -1.47 -11.90 6.31
CA PHE A 46 -1.25 -13.35 6.22
C PHE A 46 -2.06 -14.03 5.12
N ARG A 47 -3.23 -13.47 4.81
CA ARG A 47 -4.07 -14.00 3.74
C ARG A 47 -3.65 -13.46 2.37
N GLU A 48 -3.10 -12.25 2.25
CA GLU A 48 -2.82 -11.60 0.96
C GLU A 48 -1.37 -11.79 0.48
N LEU A 49 -0.42 -11.72 1.41
CA LEU A 49 1.00 -11.74 1.09
C LEU A 49 1.47 -12.98 0.34
N PRO A 50 0.96 -14.20 0.58
CA PRO A 50 1.38 -15.35 -0.21
C PRO A 50 1.17 -15.14 -1.71
N ALA A 51 0.01 -14.61 -2.12
CA ALA A 51 -0.26 -14.30 -3.52
C ALA A 51 0.60 -13.13 -4.03
N VAL A 52 0.83 -12.10 -3.21
CA VAL A 52 1.70 -10.97 -3.58
C VAL A 52 3.14 -11.42 -3.80
N LEU A 53 3.68 -12.30 -2.95
CA LEU A 53 5.02 -12.87 -3.09
C LEU A 53 5.14 -13.74 -4.33
N ASP A 54 4.10 -14.52 -4.64
CA ASP A 54 4.06 -15.33 -5.86
C ASP A 54 4.03 -14.43 -7.12
N ALA A 55 3.37 -13.27 -7.06
CA ALA A 55 3.41 -12.27 -8.13
C ALA A 55 4.78 -11.58 -8.23
N LEU A 56 5.40 -11.20 -7.11
CA LEU A 56 6.74 -10.59 -7.11
C LEU A 56 7.81 -11.51 -7.70
N LYS A 57 7.75 -12.82 -7.43
CA LYS A 57 8.69 -13.81 -7.99
C LYS A 57 8.59 -13.97 -9.50
N GLN A 58 7.45 -13.61 -10.08
CA GLN A 58 7.21 -13.69 -11.52
C GLN A 58 7.63 -12.41 -12.25
N LEU A 59 7.93 -11.32 -11.52
CA LEU A 59 8.48 -10.12 -12.14
C LEU A 59 9.88 -10.41 -12.69
N THR A 60 10.12 -9.93 -13.90
CA THR A 60 11.45 -9.87 -14.51
C THR A 60 12.20 -8.61 -14.09
N VAL A 61 11.48 -7.53 -13.77
CA VAL A 61 12.05 -6.29 -13.22
C VAL A 61 12.01 -6.32 -11.70
N THR A 62 13.16 -6.18 -11.05
CA THR A 62 13.23 -6.08 -9.57
C THR A 62 12.85 -4.67 -9.12
N PRO A 63 11.81 -4.48 -8.28
CA PRO A 63 11.44 -3.16 -7.77
C PRO A 63 12.43 -2.65 -6.72
N ASP A 64 12.76 -1.36 -6.77
CA ASP A 64 13.57 -0.69 -5.74
C ASP A 64 12.75 -0.28 -4.49
N LEU A 65 11.43 -0.15 -4.66
CA LEU A 65 10.51 0.36 -3.64
C LEU A 65 9.11 -0.23 -3.84
N LEU A 66 8.49 -0.65 -2.75
CA LEU A 66 7.13 -1.21 -2.74
C LEU A 66 6.11 -0.18 -2.20
N LEU A 67 5.09 0.15 -3.01
CA LEU A 67 3.93 0.93 -2.56
C LEU A 67 2.73 -0.02 -2.40
N CYS A 68 2.25 -0.20 -1.17
CA CYS A 68 1.16 -1.13 -0.86
C CYS A 68 -0.15 -0.38 -0.57
N ASP A 69 -1.28 -0.83 -1.12
CA ASP A 69 -2.62 -0.37 -0.67
C ASP A 69 -2.93 -0.98 0.70
N GLY A 70 -2.63 -0.24 1.75
CA GLY A 70 -2.73 -0.72 3.12
C GLY A 70 -1.77 -0.02 4.06
N GLN A 71 -1.72 -0.50 5.30
CA GLN A 71 -0.92 0.11 6.35
C GLN A 71 0.48 -0.52 6.43
N GLY A 72 1.46 0.29 6.85
CA GLY A 72 2.76 -0.14 7.36
C GLY A 72 2.73 -0.19 8.90
N ILE A 73 3.54 0.62 9.57
CA ILE A 73 3.58 0.70 11.04
C ILE A 73 2.33 1.34 11.67
N ALA A 74 1.45 1.98 10.88
CA ALA A 74 0.12 2.44 11.28
C ALA A 74 -0.87 1.28 11.51
N HIS A 75 -0.51 0.39 12.42
CA HIS A 75 -1.22 -0.83 12.77
C HIS A 75 -1.20 -1.01 14.29
N PRO A 76 -2.23 -1.66 14.90
CA PRO A 76 -2.25 -1.92 16.34
C PRO A 76 -0.98 -2.59 16.88
N ARG A 77 -0.35 -3.42 16.03
CA ARG A 77 0.88 -4.18 16.33
C ARG A 77 2.14 -3.65 15.62
N ARG A 78 2.10 -2.44 15.06
CA ARG A 78 3.18 -1.85 14.22
C ARG A 78 3.59 -2.69 13.00
N PHE A 79 2.75 -3.63 12.59
CA PHE A 79 3.08 -4.63 11.57
C PHE A 79 1.93 -4.85 10.58
N GLY A 80 1.64 -3.82 9.78
CA GLY A 80 0.69 -3.89 8.66
C GLY A 80 1.27 -4.61 7.43
N ILE A 81 0.48 -4.68 6.35
CA ILE A 81 0.87 -5.40 5.12
C ILE A 81 2.15 -4.86 4.48
N ALA A 82 2.35 -3.54 4.46
CA ALA A 82 3.54 -2.96 3.86
C ALA A 82 4.81 -3.29 4.67
N ALA A 83 4.71 -3.24 6.01
CA ALA A 83 5.80 -3.61 6.90
C ALA A 83 6.15 -5.11 6.78
N HIS A 84 5.12 -5.96 6.78
CA HIS A 84 5.30 -7.40 6.65
C HIS A 84 5.90 -7.78 5.28
N LEU A 85 5.41 -7.20 4.18
CA LEU A 85 5.99 -7.43 2.85
C LEU A 85 7.44 -6.95 2.76
N GLY A 86 7.72 -5.75 3.25
CA GLY A 86 9.07 -5.17 3.22
C GLY A 86 10.07 -6.02 3.98
N VAL A 87 9.72 -6.54 5.16
CA VAL A 87 10.58 -7.45 5.92
C VAL A 87 10.81 -8.77 5.20
N LEU A 88 9.79 -9.37 4.57
CA LEU A 88 9.93 -10.63 3.85
C LEU A 88 10.75 -10.52 2.57
N THR A 89 10.75 -9.34 1.94
CA THR A 89 11.45 -9.08 0.67
C THR A 89 12.79 -8.36 0.87
N ASP A 90 13.05 -7.85 2.07
CA ASP A 90 14.14 -6.92 2.39
C ASP A 90 14.17 -5.64 1.52
N LEU A 91 13.03 -5.30 0.91
CA LEU A 91 12.87 -4.11 0.09
C LEU A 91 12.29 -2.94 0.89
N PRO A 92 12.66 -1.69 0.59
CA PRO A 92 11.96 -0.52 1.07
C PRO A 92 10.46 -0.60 0.75
N SER A 93 9.61 -0.27 1.72
CA SER A 93 8.17 -0.36 1.53
C SER A 93 7.39 0.75 2.23
N ILE A 94 6.29 1.16 1.61
CA ILE A 94 5.40 2.23 2.07
C ILE A 94 3.96 1.71 2.06
N GLY A 95 3.25 1.91 3.17
CA GLY A 95 1.80 1.74 3.23
C GLY A 95 1.08 3.02 2.82
N VAL A 96 0.17 2.90 1.86
CA VAL A 96 -0.74 3.97 1.41
C VAL A 96 -2.17 3.52 1.65
N ALA A 97 -2.86 4.11 2.62
CA ALA A 97 -4.20 3.69 3.01
C ALA A 97 -5.27 4.77 2.79
N LYS A 98 -6.49 4.32 2.47
CA LYS A 98 -7.68 5.17 2.29
C LYS A 98 -8.34 5.53 3.64
N PRO A 99 -8.53 4.60 4.60
CA PRO A 99 -8.99 4.91 5.95
C PRO A 99 -7.85 4.88 6.98
N ILE A 100 -8.10 5.50 8.14
CA ILE A 100 -7.30 5.30 9.35
C ILE A 100 -7.64 3.92 9.92
N LEU A 101 -6.62 3.11 10.21
CA LEU A 101 -6.79 1.89 11.01
C LEU A 101 -6.58 2.16 12.50
N VAL A 102 -5.57 2.96 12.85
CA VAL A 102 -5.27 3.41 14.21
C VAL A 102 -4.71 4.82 14.21
N GLY A 103 -4.89 5.50 15.33
CA GLY A 103 -4.32 6.83 15.58
C GLY A 103 -5.22 7.98 15.17
N THR A 104 -4.74 9.18 15.45
CA THR A 104 -5.40 10.46 15.16
C THR A 104 -4.37 11.47 14.67
N HIS A 105 -4.84 12.53 14.02
CA HIS A 105 -4.00 13.62 13.53
C HIS A 105 -4.74 14.94 13.72
N ASP A 106 -3.99 16.04 13.79
CA ASP A 106 -4.54 17.39 13.75
C ASP A 106 -5.03 17.75 12.34
N ASP A 107 -5.72 18.88 12.21
CA ASP A 107 -6.20 19.35 10.92
C ASP A 107 -5.06 19.57 9.91
N VAL A 108 -5.24 18.98 8.73
CA VAL A 108 -4.32 19.13 7.61
C VAL A 108 -4.82 20.27 6.73
N LEU A 109 -3.95 21.26 6.48
CA LEU A 109 -4.25 22.41 5.62
C LEU A 109 -4.81 21.99 4.26
N GLU A 110 -5.65 22.83 3.68
CA GLU A 110 -6.32 22.60 2.38
C GLU A 110 -5.39 22.88 1.18
N GLU A 111 -4.17 22.37 1.24
CA GLU A 111 -3.10 22.60 0.26
C GLU A 111 -2.49 21.27 -0.20
N ARG A 112 -2.13 21.17 -1.49
CA ARG A 112 -1.49 19.96 -2.01
C ARG A 112 -0.11 19.78 -1.36
N GLY A 113 0.14 18.60 -0.82
CA GLY A 113 1.37 18.27 -0.11
C GLY A 113 1.35 18.63 1.37
N ALA A 114 0.30 19.29 1.87
CA ALA A 114 0.15 19.49 3.31
C ALA A 114 -0.03 18.15 4.03
N TRP A 115 0.60 17.99 5.19
CA TRP A 115 0.46 16.80 6.01
C TRP A 115 0.58 17.10 7.51
N ARG A 116 0.07 16.17 8.32
CA ARG A 116 0.22 16.13 9.78
C ARG A 116 0.59 14.73 10.23
N LEU A 117 1.31 14.64 11.34
CA LEU A 117 1.69 13.36 11.93
C LEU A 117 0.44 12.60 12.38
N LEU A 118 0.40 11.31 12.06
CA LEU A 118 -0.58 10.37 12.58
C LEU A 118 0.00 9.74 13.84
N ARG A 119 -0.65 9.96 14.98
CA ARG A 119 -0.17 9.49 16.29
C ARG A 119 -1.07 8.40 16.86
N HIS A 120 -0.47 7.36 17.42
CA HIS A 120 -1.20 6.28 18.08
C HIS A 120 -0.43 5.80 19.31
N ARG A 121 -1.02 5.99 20.50
CA ARG A 121 -0.36 5.77 21.81
C ARG A 121 0.89 6.65 21.96
N GLU A 122 0.73 7.95 21.70
CA GLU A 122 1.77 8.99 21.77
C GLU A 122 2.92 8.87 20.74
N GLU A 123 3.08 7.71 20.10
CA GLU A 123 4.06 7.47 19.04
C GLU A 123 3.55 7.95 17.67
N CYS A 124 4.49 8.45 16.85
CA CYS A 124 4.24 8.68 15.44
C CYS A 124 4.20 7.34 14.69
N VAL A 125 3.10 7.08 13.97
CA VAL A 125 2.91 5.87 13.18
C VAL A 125 2.73 6.14 11.68
N GLY A 126 2.75 7.40 11.27
CA GLY A 126 2.60 7.80 9.87
C GLY A 126 2.24 9.26 9.73
N ALA A 127 1.62 9.61 8.60
CA ALA A 127 1.12 10.93 8.31
C ALA A 127 -0.24 10.88 7.60
N ALA A 128 -1.10 11.84 7.90
CA ALA A 128 -2.27 12.16 7.10
C ALA A 128 -1.85 13.20 6.06
N VAL A 129 -2.00 12.86 4.77
CA VAL A 129 -1.42 13.61 3.66
C VAL A 129 -2.51 14.06 2.69
N ARG A 130 -2.45 15.34 2.31
CA ARG A 130 -3.32 15.92 1.29
C ARG A 130 -2.66 15.87 -0.08
N THR A 131 -2.90 14.80 -0.81
CA THR A 131 -2.41 14.65 -2.19
C THR A 131 -3.14 15.55 -3.18
N ARG A 132 -4.38 15.94 -2.86
CA ARG A 132 -5.18 16.84 -3.70
C ARG A 132 -6.17 17.67 -2.86
N ILE A 133 -6.31 18.94 -3.22
CA ILE A 133 -7.28 19.86 -2.63
C ILE A 133 -8.72 19.36 -2.86
N LYS A 134 -9.60 19.68 -1.92
CA LYS A 134 -11.02 19.31 -1.89
C LYS A 134 -11.28 17.81 -2.00
N THR A 135 -10.32 16.99 -1.56
CA THR A 135 -10.45 15.53 -1.50
C THR A 135 -10.08 15.00 -0.13
N ARG A 136 -10.55 13.79 0.19
CA ARG A 136 -10.19 13.12 1.45
C ARG A 136 -8.67 12.91 1.53
N LEU A 137 -8.12 12.97 2.74
CA LEU A 137 -6.72 12.66 3.01
C LEU A 137 -6.40 11.19 2.69
N ILE A 138 -5.15 10.90 2.37
CA ILE A 138 -4.61 9.53 2.41
C ILE A 138 -3.70 9.40 3.62
N TYR A 139 -3.49 8.17 4.07
CA TYR A 139 -2.64 7.89 5.23
C TYR A 139 -1.41 7.14 4.78
N VAL A 140 -0.25 7.77 4.96
CA VAL A 140 1.05 7.23 4.58
C VAL A 140 1.73 6.73 5.85
N SER A 141 2.23 5.50 5.81
CA SER A 141 3.01 4.94 6.92
C SER A 141 4.21 4.17 6.39
N VAL A 142 5.32 4.25 7.13
CA VAL A 142 6.53 3.49 6.84
C VAL A 142 6.20 1.99 6.91
N GLY A 143 6.63 1.23 5.91
CA GLY A 143 6.64 -0.22 5.96
C GLY A 143 8.00 -0.73 6.44
N HIS A 144 9.03 -0.56 5.62
CA HIS A 144 10.38 -1.07 5.87
C HIS A 144 11.45 -0.20 5.20
N ARG A 145 12.62 -0.06 5.83
CA ARG A 145 13.84 0.59 5.28
C ARG A 145 13.63 1.96 4.60
N ILE A 146 12.72 2.78 5.12
CA ILE A 146 12.46 4.13 4.61
C ILE A 146 12.05 5.08 5.74
N SER A 147 12.40 6.37 5.64
CA SER A 147 11.89 7.39 6.56
C SER A 147 10.48 7.82 6.18
N LEU A 148 9.76 8.43 7.12
CA LEU A 148 8.40 8.91 6.88
C LEU A 148 8.40 10.05 5.86
N GLU A 149 9.35 10.98 5.94
CA GLU A 149 9.49 12.11 5.02
C GLU A 149 9.73 11.62 3.59
N ALA A 150 10.64 10.65 3.41
CA ALA A 150 10.89 10.05 2.10
C ALA A 150 9.66 9.30 1.58
N ALA A 151 8.96 8.57 2.45
CA ALA A 151 7.73 7.88 2.08
C ALA A 151 6.65 8.86 1.57
N ILE A 152 6.48 10.02 2.22
CA ILE A 152 5.56 11.07 1.80
C ILE A 152 5.98 11.64 0.43
N ASP A 153 7.27 11.93 0.23
CA ASP A 153 7.78 12.46 -1.05
C ASP A 153 7.54 11.48 -2.21
N TYR A 154 7.88 10.20 -2.06
CA TYR A 154 7.61 9.18 -3.07
C TYR A 154 6.12 9.08 -3.39
N VAL A 155 5.26 9.04 -2.36
CA VAL A 155 3.81 9.00 -2.55
C VAL A 155 3.31 10.23 -3.31
N MET A 156 3.79 11.42 -2.96
CA MET A 156 3.41 12.66 -3.64
C MET A 156 3.84 12.68 -5.10
N ARG A 157 5.03 12.17 -5.43
CA ARG A 157 5.53 12.04 -6.81
C ARG A 157 4.76 10.99 -7.62
N CYS A 158 4.24 9.95 -6.96
CA CYS A 158 3.35 8.97 -7.59
C CYS A 158 1.90 9.47 -7.74
N THR A 159 1.54 10.62 -7.15
CA THR A 159 0.20 11.23 -7.26
C THR A 159 0.17 12.34 -8.32
N THR A 160 -0.32 12.02 -9.52
CA THR A 160 -0.42 12.96 -10.63
C THR A 160 -1.82 13.56 -10.73
N LYS A 161 -2.72 12.96 -11.51
CA LYS A 161 -4.07 13.47 -11.79
C LYS A 161 -5.08 13.10 -10.70
N TYR A 162 -4.80 12.07 -9.91
CA TYR A 162 -5.74 11.51 -8.94
C TYR A 162 -5.26 11.61 -7.49
N ARG A 163 -6.21 11.44 -6.55
CA ARG A 163 -5.95 11.44 -5.11
C ARG A 163 -5.01 10.29 -4.68
N LEU A 164 -5.20 9.11 -5.26
CA LEU A 164 -4.37 7.94 -4.97
C LEU A 164 -3.18 7.90 -5.94
N PRO A 165 -2.04 7.34 -5.50
CA PRO A 165 -0.93 7.06 -6.41
C PRO A 165 -1.37 6.31 -7.66
N GLU A 166 -0.79 6.63 -8.81
CA GLU A 166 -1.06 5.91 -10.07
C GLU A 166 -0.82 4.40 -9.89
N THR A 167 0.22 4.03 -9.16
CA THR A 167 0.57 2.63 -8.87
C THR A 167 -0.60 1.86 -8.22
N THR A 168 -1.18 2.43 -7.15
CA THR A 168 -2.33 1.85 -6.46
C THR A 168 -3.57 1.83 -7.35
N ARG A 169 -3.80 2.89 -8.14
CA ARG A 169 -4.97 2.95 -9.04
C ARG A 169 -4.92 1.93 -10.16
N TYR A 170 -3.75 1.71 -10.75
CA TYR A 170 -3.56 0.73 -11.80
C TYR A 170 -3.80 -0.68 -11.25
N ALA A 171 -3.22 -1.01 -10.10
CA ALA A 171 -3.45 -2.29 -9.43
C ALA A 171 -4.93 -2.50 -9.09
N ASP A 172 -5.61 -1.49 -8.52
CA ASP A 172 -7.04 -1.54 -8.22
C ASP A 172 -7.90 -1.76 -9.49
N LYS A 173 -7.57 -1.05 -10.58
CA LYS A 173 -8.29 -1.16 -11.85
C LYS A 173 -8.14 -2.54 -12.46
N LEU A 174 -6.93 -3.07 -12.51
CA LEU A 174 -6.65 -4.41 -13.02
C LEU A 174 -7.37 -5.47 -12.21
N ALA A 175 -7.36 -5.32 -10.88
CA ALA A 175 -8.10 -6.20 -9.99
C ALA A 175 -9.61 -6.14 -10.25
N SER A 176 -10.19 -4.95 -10.50
CA SER A 176 -11.65 -4.76 -10.66
C SER A 176 -12.17 -5.06 -12.07
N SER A 177 -11.30 -5.16 -13.08
CA SER A 177 -11.68 -5.31 -14.49
C SER A 177 -11.82 -6.76 -14.96
N ARG A 178 -11.69 -7.71 -14.03
CA ARG A 178 -11.68 -9.16 -14.26
C ARG A 178 -12.23 -9.86 -13.04
#